data_AF-A0A0C9YW00-F1
#
_entry.id   AF-A0A0C9YW00-F1
#
_cell.length_a   1.000
_cell.length_b   1.000
_cell.length_c   1.000
_cell.angle_alpha   90.00
_cell.angle_beta   90.00
_cell.angle_gamma   90.00
#
_symmetry.space_group_name_H-M   'P 1'
#
loop_
_entity.id
_entity.type
_entity.pdbx_description
1 polymer ?
#
loop_
_entity_poly.entity_id
_entity_poly.type
_entity_poly.pdbx_seq_one_letter_code
_entity_poly.pdbx_strand_id
1 'polypeptide(L)'
;MPAMGGLGKLQGFCAVACEWGYSWAWSDTCCIDKHSSAEVQETIGSMFAWYRQSALTIVYLSDVPNMGSIGNSEWFRRGWTLQELLAPQTSLYKNLTSANHKKDATVLAELARATGIEPRFLNDFSPGKDNARSRLQWASSRLTTRPEDIAYSLFGIFNVHLPVLYGESAENALGRLLTEIISQSGDVSPSPFHSCFPAHITSYQRLSMPPPHPNAEERSSAISGGLRSSEVLSLGDVPGSPTVRSIQLRTPDSNVLGEVHDIHSPDRVPLARFFGYLLALPCIPYQVTAIQVKASTLSYRYNIHASGLTPLEIALPTRLEYVTGSQGVLYLVRPWHSKLLGPFVKLYAVTDEQLVSALWTPFNALLLTQLPHNEYLRIASSTLITAHPLDRASVLNSEIRVFNIV
;
A
#
# COMPACT_ATOMS: atom_id res chain seq x y z
N MET A 1 -17.98 -17.05 6.82
CA MET A 1 -18.16 -16.87 5.36
C MET A 1 -17.39 -17.97 4.64
N PRO A 2 -17.78 -18.42 3.42
CA PRO A 2 -16.96 -19.37 2.66
C PRO A 2 -15.56 -18.77 2.42
N ALA A 3 -14.55 -19.62 2.24
CA ALA A 3 -13.18 -19.18 1.99
C ALA A 3 -13.13 -18.25 0.77
N MET A 4 -13.08 -16.94 1.01
CA MET A 4 -12.89 -15.97 -0.05
C MET A 4 -11.49 -16.17 -0.64
N GLY A 5 -11.40 -16.29 -1.96
CA GLY A 5 -10.11 -16.22 -2.66
C GLY A 5 -9.38 -14.91 -2.33
N GLY A 6 -8.07 -14.86 -2.58
CA GLY A 6 -7.21 -13.72 -2.17
C GLY A 6 -7.75 -12.34 -2.57
N LEU A 7 -8.38 -12.23 -3.76
CA LEU A 7 -9.02 -11.00 -4.21
C LEU A 7 -10.23 -10.60 -3.35
N GLY A 8 -11.09 -11.55 -2.98
CA GLY A 8 -12.25 -11.30 -2.14
C GLY A 8 -11.85 -10.85 -0.72
N LYS A 9 -10.77 -11.43 -0.18
CA LYS A 9 -10.18 -10.98 1.10
C LYS A 9 -9.75 -9.51 1.03
N LEU A 10 -9.06 -9.11 -0.04
CA LEU A 10 -8.61 -7.73 -0.22
C LEU A 10 -9.77 -6.76 -0.41
N GLN A 11 -10.78 -7.13 -1.20
CA GLN A 11 -11.99 -6.33 -1.38
C GLN A 11 -12.75 -6.13 -0.07
N GLY A 12 -12.90 -7.19 0.72
CA GLY A 12 -13.53 -7.11 2.05
C GLY A 12 -12.73 -6.22 3.00
N PHE A 13 -11.41 -6.32 3.00
CA PHE A 13 -10.53 -5.45 3.78
C PHE A 13 -10.73 -3.96 3.42
N CYS A 14 -10.71 -3.62 2.12
CA CYS A 14 -10.94 -2.26 1.67
C CYS A 14 -12.36 -1.76 1.96
N ALA A 15 -13.38 -2.61 1.81
CA ALA A 15 -14.76 -2.25 2.12
C ALA A 15 -14.91 -1.86 3.59
N VAL A 16 -14.37 -2.67 4.50
CA VAL A 16 -14.39 -2.37 5.94
C VAL A 16 -13.58 -1.11 6.25
N ALA A 17 -12.39 -0.93 5.66
CA ALA A 17 -11.62 0.29 5.84
C ALA A 17 -12.41 1.54 5.43
N CYS A 18 -13.12 1.49 4.30
CA CYS A 18 -14.00 2.57 3.83
C CYS A 18 -15.19 2.82 4.76
N GLU A 19 -15.85 1.77 5.27
CA GLU A 19 -16.94 1.90 6.26
C GLU A 19 -16.48 2.63 7.53
N TRP A 20 -15.22 2.44 7.90
CA TRP A 20 -14.57 3.12 9.03
C TRP A 20 -13.99 4.50 8.68
N GLY A 21 -14.22 4.99 7.46
CA GLY A 21 -13.82 6.33 7.02
C GLY A 21 -12.35 6.44 6.54
N TYR A 22 -11.66 5.32 6.33
CA TYR A 22 -10.28 5.32 5.84
C TYR A 22 -10.23 5.21 4.32
N SER A 23 -9.50 6.13 3.68
CA SER A 23 -9.32 6.15 2.21
C SER A 23 -8.15 5.32 1.71
N TRP A 24 -7.29 4.84 2.62
CA TRP A 24 -6.06 4.13 2.31
C TRP A 24 -5.97 2.86 3.15
N ALA A 25 -5.51 1.79 2.51
CA ALA A 25 -5.37 0.48 3.14
C ALA A 25 -4.05 -0.14 2.67
N TRP A 26 -3.29 -0.68 3.61
CA TRP A 26 -2.01 -1.34 3.33
C TRP A 26 -2.13 -2.84 3.60
N SER A 27 -1.62 -3.66 2.68
CA SER A 27 -1.51 -5.12 2.86
C SER A 27 -0.22 -5.61 2.22
N ASP A 28 0.50 -6.46 2.96
CA ASP A 28 1.74 -7.13 2.55
C ASP A 28 1.67 -7.84 1.18
N THR A 29 0.47 -8.23 0.76
CA THR A 29 0.24 -9.02 -0.44
C THR A 29 0.26 -8.16 -1.70
N CYS A 30 -0.16 -6.89 -1.61
CA CYS A 30 -0.27 -6.00 -2.76
C CYS A 30 0.59 -4.73 -2.65
N CYS A 31 1.06 -4.39 -1.44
CA CYS A 31 1.82 -3.17 -1.17
C CYS A 31 3.32 -3.43 -0.96
N ILE A 32 3.79 -4.65 -1.16
CA ILE A 32 5.22 -4.99 -1.12
C ILE A 32 5.60 -5.58 -2.46
N ASP A 33 6.53 -4.95 -3.16
CA ASP A 33 7.21 -5.57 -4.28
C ASP A 33 8.18 -6.64 -3.79
N LYS A 34 7.72 -7.89 -3.83
CA LYS A 34 8.52 -9.06 -3.43
C LYS A 34 9.64 -9.38 -4.43
N HIS A 35 9.72 -8.68 -5.56
CA HIS A 35 10.81 -8.79 -6.53
C HIS A 35 11.95 -7.80 -6.25
N SER A 36 11.69 -6.75 -5.48
CA SER A 36 12.71 -5.80 -5.04
C SER A 36 13.30 -6.24 -3.70
N SER A 37 14.53 -6.76 -3.72
CA SER A 37 15.23 -7.16 -2.48
C SER A 37 15.42 -5.98 -1.52
N ALA A 38 15.65 -4.78 -2.06
CA ALA A 38 15.76 -3.55 -1.29
C ALA A 38 14.45 -3.22 -0.56
N GLU A 39 13.31 -3.29 -1.27
CA GLU A 39 12.00 -3.01 -0.67
C GLU A 39 11.61 -4.08 0.35
N VAL A 40 11.89 -5.36 0.07
CA VAL A 40 11.66 -6.45 1.03
C VAL A 40 12.46 -6.21 2.31
N GLN A 41 13.73 -5.80 2.19
CA GLN A 41 14.56 -5.49 3.35
C GLN A 41 14.01 -4.30 4.15
N GLU A 42 13.67 -3.20 3.48
CA GLU A 42 13.09 -2.01 4.10
C GLU A 42 11.76 -2.33 4.79
N THR A 43 10.91 -3.10 4.12
CA THR A 43 9.61 -3.53 4.63
C THR A 43 9.77 -4.36 5.89
N ILE A 44 10.64 -5.38 5.88
CA ILE A 44 10.86 -6.23 7.06
C ILE A 44 11.33 -5.40 8.27
N GLY A 45 12.21 -4.42 8.04
CA GLY A 45 12.66 -3.51 9.09
C GLY A 45 11.58 -2.55 9.61
N SER A 46 10.61 -2.18 8.74
CA SER A 46 9.63 -1.13 9.02
C SER A 46 8.24 -1.65 9.41
N MET A 47 7.95 -2.94 9.17
CA MET A 47 6.61 -3.51 9.27
C MET A 47 5.96 -3.29 10.64
N PHE A 48 6.73 -3.45 11.72
CA PHE A 48 6.25 -3.18 13.07
C PHE A 48 5.85 -1.70 13.24
N ALA A 49 6.66 -0.78 12.75
CA ALA A 49 6.36 0.66 12.83
C ALA A 49 5.10 1.00 12.03
N TRP A 50 4.92 0.42 10.84
CA TRP A 50 3.71 0.59 10.04
C TRP A 50 2.46 0.07 10.75
N TYR A 51 2.52 -1.11 11.37
CA TYR A 51 1.41 -1.62 12.18
C TYR A 51 1.14 -0.75 13.41
N ARG A 52 2.18 -0.20 14.04
CA ARG A 52 2.03 0.65 15.23
C ARG A 52 1.46 2.03 14.90
N GLN A 53 1.78 2.55 13.73
CA GLN A 53 1.32 3.85 13.24
C GLN A 53 0.00 3.77 12.44
N SER A 54 -0.51 2.55 12.20
CA SER A 54 -1.82 2.40 11.55
C SER A 54 -2.93 2.99 12.41
N ALA A 55 -3.89 3.65 11.77
CA ALA A 55 -5.07 4.15 12.46
C ALA A 55 -6.00 3.00 12.91
N LEU A 56 -6.02 1.91 12.14
CA LEU A 56 -6.81 0.72 12.38
C LEU A 56 -6.14 -0.50 11.75
N THR A 57 -6.01 -1.59 12.51
CA THR A 57 -5.58 -2.89 11.98
C THR A 57 -6.76 -3.87 11.96
N ILE A 58 -7.16 -4.31 10.77
CA ILE A 58 -8.26 -5.26 10.57
C ILE A 58 -7.68 -6.67 10.41
N VAL A 59 -7.96 -7.55 11.36
CA VAL A 59 -7.46 -8.93 11.36
C VAL A 59 -8.55 -9.85 10.84
N TYR A 60 -8.29 -10.44 9.67
CA TYR A 60 -9.19 -11.43 9.07
C TYR A 60 -8.81 -12.85 9.51
N LEU A 61 -9.65 -13.44 10.36
CA LEU A 61 -9.51 -14.81 10.85
C LEU A 61 -10.34 -15.76 9.96
N SER A 62 -9.73 -16.34 8.93
CA SER A 62 -10.42 -17.14 7.91
C SER A 62 -11.04 -18.44 8.42
N ASP A 63 -10.48 -18.97 9.51
CA ASP A 63 -10.81 -20.25 10.13
C ASP A 63 -11.70 -20.10 11.38
N VAL A 64 -12.11 -18.88 11.69
CA VAL A 64 -13.01 -18.58 12.81
C VAL A 64 -14.38 -18.15 12.25
N PRO A 65 -15.47 -18.87 12.57
CA PRO A 65 -16.81 -18.41 12.20
C PRO A 65 -17.16 -17.11 12.93
N ASN A 66 -18.07 -16.30 12.38
CA ASN A 66 -18.34 -14.92 12.85
C ASN A 66 -18.61 -14.77 14.36
N MET A 67 -19.15 -15.80 15.02
CA MET A 67 -19.43 -15.85 16.47
C MET A 67 -18.57 -16.88 17.22
N GLY A 68 -17.52 -17.40 16.57
CA GLY A 68 -16.63 -18.41 17.13
C GLY A 68 -15.59 -17.82 18.07
N SER A 69 -15.06 -18.67 18.95
CA SER A 69 -13.89 -18.34 19.76
C SER A 69 -12.66 -18.18 18.84
N ILE A 70 -11.97 -17.04 18.91
CA ILE A 70 -10.77 -16.76 18.12
C ILE A 70 -9.59 -17.62 18.55
N GLY A 71 -9.59 -18.13 19.79
CA GLY A 71 -8.40 -18.74 20.39
C GLY A 71 -7.84 -19.98 19.70
N ASN A 72 -8.59 -20.62 18.80
CA ASN A 72 -8.11 -21.77 18.02
C ASN A 72 -7.63 -21.37 16.62
N SER A 73 -7.62 -20.08 16.29
CA SER A 73 -7.23 -19.63 14.96
C SER A 73 -5.77 -19.95 14.65
N GLU A 74 -5.52 -20.46 13.46
CA GLU A 74 -4.19 -20.63 12.88
C GLU A 74 -3.42 -19.31 12.81
N TRP A 75 -4.11 -18.16 12.80
CA TRP A 75 -3.47 -16.85 12.85
C TRP A 75 -2.54 -16.72 14.06
N PHE A 76 -2.90 -17.27 15.23
CA PHE A 76 -2.04 -17.22 16.43
C PHE A 76 -0.80 -18.13 16.36
N ARG A 77 -0.74 -19.03 15.37
CA ARG A 77 0.39 -19.93 15.13
C ARG A 77 1.37 -19.43 14.07
N ARG A 78 1.10 -18.31 13.42
CA ARG A 78 2.00 -17.74 12.39
C ARG A 78 3.01 -16.80 13.04
N GLY A 79 4.26 -16.79 12.55
CA GLY A 79 5.35 -15.98 13.12
C GLY A 79 5.08 -14.48 13.03
N TRP A 80 4.87 -13.97 11.81
CA TRP A 80 4.63 -12.55 11.53
C TRP A 80 3.44 -11.95 12.28
N THR A 81 2.43 -12.75 12.59
CA THR A 81 1.22 -12.28 13.26
C THR A 81 1.44 -11.87 14.72
N LEU A 82 2.59 -12.20 15.31
CA LEU A 82 2.95 -11.69 16.63
C LEU A 82 3.17 -10.17 16.59
N GLN A 83 3.80 -9.66 15.54
CA GLN A 83 3.94 -8.22 15.34
C GLN A 83 2.59 -7.58 15.02
N GLU A 84 1.80 -8.20 14.15
CA GLU A 84 0.43 -7.75 13.83
C GLU A 84 -0.46 -7.67 15.07
N LEU A 85 -0.23 -8.54 16.06
CA LEU A 85 -0.95 -8.56 17.34
C LEU A 85 -0.47 -7.45 18.29
N LEU A 86 0.84 -7.31 18.46
CA LEU A 86 1.42 -6.48 19.50
C LEU A 86 1.56 -5.00 19.08
N ALA A 87 1.95 -4.75 17.84
CA ALA A 87 2.29 -3.41 17.38
C ALA A 87 1.12 -2.41 17.34
N PRO A 88 -0.07 -2.75 16.80
CA PRO A 88 -1.14 -1.78 16.65
C PRO A 88 -1.72 -1.31 17.97
N GLN A 89 -2.17 -0.05 18.01
CA GLN A 89 -2.93 0.52 19.13
C GLN A 89 -4.43 0.25 19.02
N THR A 90 -4.93 0.05 17.79
CA THR A 90 -6.33 -0.21 17.48
C THR A 90 -6.46 -1.41 16.55
N SER A 91 -7.23 -2.42 16.97
CA SER A 91 -7.40 -3.66 16.18
C SER A 91 -8.82 -4.19 16.20
N LEU A 92 -9.23 -4.81 15.08
CA LEU A 92 -10.49 -5.55 14.94
C LEU A 92 -10.26 -7.02 14.62
N TYR A 93 -10.78 -7.94 15.45
CA TYR A 93 -10.59 -9.40 15.30
C TYR A 93 -11.89 -10.16 14.98
N LYS A 94 -13.00 -9.72 15.58
CA LYS A 94 -14.36 -10.22 15.40
C LYS A 94 -15.30 -9.02 15.41
N ASN A 95 -16.60 -9.21 15.16
CA ASN A 95 -17.64 -8.17 15.29
C ASN A 95 -17.16 -6.73 14.97
N LEU A 96 -17.21 -6.36 13.69
CA LEU A 96 -16.68 -5.09 13.14
C LEU A 96 -17.45 -3.83 13.58
N THR A 97 -18.26 -3.91 14.64
CA THR A 97 -19.00 -2.78 15.23
C THR A 97 -18.28 -2.18 16.45
N SER A 98 -17.32 -2.89 17.06
CA SER A 98 -16.54 -2.38 18.19
C SER A 98 -15.50 -1.35 17.72
N ALA A 99 -15.34 -0.25 18.47
CA ALA A 99 -14.35 0.79 18.20
C ALA A 99 -12.89 0.31 18.28
N ASN A 100 -12.57 -0.56 19.24
CA ASN A 100 -11.23 -1.09 19.44
C ASN A 100 -11.25 -2.34 20.35
N HIS A 101 -10.94 -3.51 19.81
CA HIS A 101 -10.91 -4.74 20.61
C HIS A 101 -9.74 -4.82 21.58
N LYS A 102 -8.71 -3.98 21.44
CA LYS A 102 -7.65 -3.88 22.45
C LYS A 102 -8.08 -3.16 23.73
N LYS A 103 -9.27 -2.54 23.73
CA LYS A 103 -9.89 -1.93 24.93
C LYS A 103 -11.02 -2.78 25.52
N ASP A 104 -11.38 -3.89 24.86
CA ASP A 104 -12.43 -4.79 25.31
C ASP A 104 -11.84 -5.88 26.21
N ALA A 105 -12.20 -5.87 27.50
CA ALA A 105 -11.72 -6.83 28.49
C ALA A 105 -12.01 -8.29 28.13
N THR A 106 -13.17 -8.55 27.50
CA THR A 106 -13.56 -9.91 27.09
C THR A 106 -12.67 -10.41 25.95
N VAL A 107 -12.37 -9.54 24.99
CA VAL A 107 -11.48 -9.90 23.88
C VAL A 107 -10.04 -10.01 24.34
N LEU A 108 -9.56 -9.13 25.22
CA LEU A 108 -8.23 -9.24 25.81
C LEU A 108 -8.06 -10.55 26.60
N ALA A 109 -9.06 -10.96 27.39
CA ALA A 109 -9.02 -12.24 28.11
C ALA A 109 -8.95 -13.44 27.15
N GLU A 110 -9.69 -13.36 26.04
CA GLU A 110 -9.67 -14.39 25.01
C GLU A 110 -8.31 -14.46 24.28
N LEU A 111 -7.74 -13.31 23.92
CA LEU A 111 -6.42 -13.20 23.32
C LEU A 111 -5.32 -13.70 24.27
N ALA A 112 -5.39 -13.34 25.55
CA ALA A 112 -4.43 -13.78 26.55
C ALA A 112 -4.43 -15.30 26.71
N ARG A 113 -5.63 -15.91 26.76
CA ARG A 113 -5.78 -17.38 26.78
C ARG A 113 -5.22 -18.04 25.52
N ALA A 114 -5.43 -17.43 24.35
CA ALA A 114 -4.97 -17.98 23.07
C ALA A 114 -3.46 -17.91 22.89
N THR A 115 -2.82 -16.88 23.43
CA THR A 115 -1.41 -16.54 23.12
C THR A 115 -0.45 -16.73 24.29
N GLY A 116 -0.97 -16.83 25.52
CA GLY A 116 -0.14 -16.79 26.73
C GLY A 116 0.46 -15.41 27.03
N ILE A 117 0.02 -14.37 26.32
CA ILE A 117 0.51 -13.00 26.50
C ILE A 117 -0.39 -12.29 27.52
N GLU A 118 0.22 -11.66 28.53
CA GLU A 118 -0.55 -10.93 29.53
C GLU A 118 -1.33 -9.75 28.90
N PRO A 119 -2.57 -9.46 29.36
CA PRO A 119 -3.40 -8.38 28.80
C PRO A 119 -2.71 -7.01 28.70
N ARG A 120 -1.80 -6.70 29.64
CA ARG A 120 -1.02 -5.45 29.60
C ARG A 120 -0.19 -5.30 28.33
N PHE A 121 0.43 -6.38 27.85
CA PHE A 121 1.22 -6.36 26.62
C PHE A 121 0.35 -6.42 25.36
N LEU A 122 -0.87 -6.96 25.45
CA LEU A 122 -1.81 -6.96 24.32
C LEU A 122 -2.43 -5.57 24.11
N ASN A 123 -2.66 -4.83 25.20
CA ASN A 123 -3.22 -3.48 25.18
C ASN A 123 -2.17 -2.43 24.81
N ASP A 124 -1.02 -2.41 25.48
CA ASP A 124 0.03 -1.41 25.25
C ASP A 124 1.42 -2.06 25.27
N PHE A 125 1.92 -2.39 24.08
CA PHE A 125 3.22 -3.01 23.89
C PHE A 125 4.29 -1.97 23.52
N SER A 126 5.40 -2.00 24.24
CA SER A 126 6.59 -1.22 23.90
C SER A 126 7.69 -2.13 23.32
N PRO A 127 8.17 -1.86 22.09
CA PRO A 127 9.26 -2.63 21.50
C PRO A 127 10.58 -2.35 22.25
N GLY A 128 11.44 -3.36 22.35
CA GLY A 128 12.61 -3.30 23.23
C GLY A 128 13.17 -4.67 23.60
N LYS A 129 14.25 -4.67 24.37
CA LYS A 129 15.01 -5.88 24.73
C LYS A 129 14.74 -6.36 26.15
N ASP A 130 13.97 -5.58 26.92
CA ASP A 130 13.44 -5.99 28.21
C ASP A 130 12.53 -7.22 28.05
N ASN A 131 12.43 -8.04 29.10
CA ASN A 131 11.57 -9.23 29.09
C ASN A 131 11.85 -10.18 27.91
N ALA A 132 13.10 -10.24 27.44
CA ALA A 132 13.46 -11.01 26.24
C ALA A 132 13.00 -12.47 26.31
N ARG A 133 13.07 -13.09 27.49
CA ARG A 133 12.56 -14.44 27.74
C ARG A 133 11.07 -14.56 27.38
N SER A 134 10.23 -13.66 27.87
CA SER A 134 8.79 -13.69 27.60
C SER A 134 8.52 -13.45 26.11
N ARG A 135 9.19 -12.47 25.50
CA ARG A 135 9.07 -12.16 24.06
C ARG A 135 9.43 -13.37 23.18
N LEU A 136 10.52 -14.07 23.50
CA LEU A 136 10.93 -15.30 22.82
C LEU A 136 9.94 -16.44 23.07
N GLN A 137 9.40 -16.58 24.28
CA GLN A 137 8.40 -17.58 24.61
C GLN A 137 7.09 -17.38 23.82
N TRP A 138 6.66 -16.13 23.61
CA TRP A 138 5.47 -15.84 22.79
C TRP A 138 5.68 -16.17 21.31
N ALA A 139 6.93 -16.17 20.85
CA ALA A 139 7.32 -16.55 19.51
C ALA A 139 7.53 -18.06 19.34
N SER A 140 7.83 -18.80 20.42
CA SER A 140 8.38 -20.16 20.31
C SER A 140 7.43 -21.21 19.76
N SER A 141 6.11 -20.97 19.85
CA SER A 141 5.08 -21.86 19.30
C SER A 141 4.59 -21.43 17.92
N ARG A 142 5.25 -20.45 17.28
CA ARG A 142 4.83 -19.88 16.00
C ARG A 142 5.70 -20.41 14.86
N LEU A 143 5.07 -20.56 13.71
CA LEU A 143 5.64 -21.15 12.50
C LEU A 143 5.77 -20.08 11.41
N THR A 144 6.83 -20.21 10.62
CA THR A 144 7.11 -19.33 9.49
C THR A 144 7.25 -20.11 8.19
N THR A 145 6.91 -19.47 7.08
CA THR A 145 7.02 -20.09 5.76
C THR A 145 8.48 -20.13 5.30
N ARG A 146 9.20 -19.01 5.46
CA ARG A 146 10.66 -18.98 5.29
C ARG A 146 11.33 -19.30 6.62
N PRO A 147 12.37 -20.14 6.63
CA PRO A 147 13.03 -20.55 7.87
C PRO A 147 13.63 -19.36 8.62
N GLU A 148 14.19 -18.37 7.92
CA GLU A 148 14.84 -17.18 8.52
C GLU A 148 13.86 -16.21 9.17
N ASP A 149 12.58 -16.23 8.76
CA ASP A 149 11.54 -15.37 9.32
C ASP A 149 11.29 -15.65 10.81
N ILE A 150 11.73 -16.79 11.35
CA ILE A 150 11.76 -17.03 12.81
C ILE A 150 12.44 -15.89 13.55
N ALA A 151 13.50 -15.32 12.96
CA ALA A 151 14.26 -14.21 13.52
C ALA A 151 13.72 -12.87 13.00
N TYR A 152 13.51 -12.75 11.69
CA TYR A 152 13.12 -11.47 11.09
C TYR A 152 11.75 -10.98 11.57
N SER A 153 10.83 -11.91 11.84
CA SER A 153 9.53 -11.59 12.45
C SER A 153 9.62 -11.12 13.91
N LEU A 154 10.81 -10.99 14.49
CA LEU A 154 11.01 -10.46 15.84
C LEU A 154 11.76 -9.12 15.85
N PHE A 155 12.23 -8.60 14.69
CA PHE A 155 13.03 -7.37 14.65
C PHE A 155 12.33 -6.18 15.29
N GLY A 156 11.08 -5.93 14.91
CA GLY A 156 10.30 -4.85 15.49
C GLY A 156 9.88 -5.09 16.94
N ILE A 157 9.73 -6.35 17.37
CA ILE A 157 9.45 -6.70 18.77
C ILE A 157 10.64 -6.33 19.65
N PHE A 158 11.85 -6.62 19.20
CA PHE A 158 13.08 -6.32 19.93
C PHE A 158 13.65 -4.92 19.70
N ASN A 159 13.04 -4.16 18.78
CA ASN A 159 13.56 -2.89 18.30
C ASN A 159 15.03 -3.00 17.87
N VAL A 160 15.31 -3.94 16.95
CA VAL A 160 16.65 -4.18 16.39
C VAL A 160 16.65 -3.89 14.89
N HIS A 161 17.80 -3.41 14.41
CA HIS A 161 18.02 -3.14 12.99
C HIS A 161 19.16 -4.04 12.52
N LEU A 162 18.80 -5.16 11.89
CA LEU A 162 19.73 -6.14 11.36
C LEU A 162 19.48 -6.36 9.87
N PRO A 163 20.51 -6.69 9.07
CA PRO A 163 20.31 -7.07 7.67
C PRO A 163 19.43 -8.32 7.53
N VAL A 164 18.62 -8.35 6.48
CA VAL A 164 17.79 -9.49 6.06
C VAL A 164 18.57 -10.26 5.01
N LEU A 165 18.92 -11.51 5.29
CA LEU A 165 19.79 -12.36 4.46
C LEU A 165 19.11 -13.71 4.19
N TYR A 166 18.09 -13.72 3.34
CA TYR A 166 17.47 -14.97 2.93
C TYR A 166 18.49 -15.92 2.28
N GLY A 167 18.53 -17.16 2.76
CA GLY A 167 19.55 -18.15 2.40
C GLY A 167 20.60 -18.39 3.49
N GLU A 168 20.62 -17.60 4.57
CA GLU A 168 21.60 -17.77 5.65
C GLU A 168 21.33 -18.94 6.61
N SER A 169 20.18 -19.61 6.50
CA SER A 169 19.63 -20.59 7.47
C SER A 169 18.92 -19.95 8.68
N ALA A 170 17.97 -20.69 9.25
CA ALA A 170 17.23 -20.26 10.44
C ALA A 170 18.16 -20.06 11.65
N GLU A 171 19.14 -20.94 11.81
CA GLU A 171 20.09 -20.95 12.92
C GLU A 171 20.96 -19.69 12.92
N ASN A 172 21.48 -19.30 11.76
CA ASN A 172 22.30 -18.10 11.65
C ASN A 172 21.45 -16.83 11.81
N ALA A 173 20.28 -16.77 11.18
CA ALA A 173 19.35 -15.65 11.34
C ALA A 173 18.97 -15.45 12.81
N LEU A 174 18.62 -16.52 13.52
CA LEU A 174 18.31 -16.50 14.94
C LEU A 174 19.54 -16.17 15.78
N GLY A 175 20.70 -16.73 15.47
CA GLY A 175 21.96 -16.46 16.17
C GLY A 175 22.35 -14.98 16.12
N ARG A 176 22.20 -14.32 14.97
CA ARG A 176 22.42 -12.87 14.84
C ARG A 176 21.44 -12.07 15.70
N LEU A 177 20.15 -12.41 15.66
CA LEU A 177 19.15 -11.76 16.50
C LEU A 177 19.48 -11.88 17.99
N LEU A 178 19.81 -13.09 18.46
CA LEU A 178 20.13 -13.32 19.88
C LEU A 178 21.41 -12.61 20.30
N THR A 179 22.43 -12.60 19.45
CA THR A 179 23.67 -11.85 19.69
C THR A 179 23.37 -10.36 19.86
N GLU A 180 22.51 -9.80 19.00
CA GLU A 180 22.11 -8.39 19.08
C GLU A 180 21.32 -8.07 20.35
N ILE A 181 20.40 -8.96 20.75
CA ILE A 181 19.63 -8.81 21.98
C ILE A 181 20.56 -8.80 23.20
N ILE A 182 21.51 -9.74 23.27
CA ILE A 182 22.46 -9.87 24.39
C ILE A 182 23.44 -8.69 24.42
N SER A 183 24.00 -8.32 23.26
CA SER A 183 24.97 -7.22 23.15
C SER A 183 24.40 -5.90 23.64
N GLN A 184 23.10 -5.66 23.43
CA GLN A 184 22.45 -4.39 23.76
C GLN A 184 21.63 -4.45 25.06
N SER A 185 21.39 -5.61 25.66
CA SER A 185 20.70 -5.73 26.96
C SER A 185 21.61 -5.43 28.15
N GLY A 186 22.94 -5.47 27.96
CA GLY A 186 23.93 -5.23 29.01
C GLY A 186 24.05 -6.37 30.04
N ASP A 187 23.33 -7.47 29.85
CA ASP A 187 23.28 -8.59 30.78
C ASP A 187 24.24 -9.71 30.29
N VAL A 188 25.48 -9.69 30.77
CA VAL A 188 26.54 -10.68 30.45
C VAL A 188 26.46 -11.92 31.36
N SER A 189 25.44 -12.00 32.23
CA SER A 189 25.25 -13.14 33.11
C SER A 189 24.90 -14.40 32.27
N PRO A 190 25.50 -15.58 32.53
CA PRO A 190 25.02 -16.85 31.99
C PRO A 190 23.65 -17.15 32.61
N SER A 191 22.63 -16.50 32.08
CA SER A 191 21.26 -16.48 32.58
C SER A 191 20.44 -17.61 31.93
N PRO A 192 19.29 -18.03 32.52
CA PRO A 192 18.48 -19.19 32.13
C PRO A 192 17.84 -19.12 30.73
N PHE A 193 18.35 -18.29 29.82
CA PHE A 193 17.91 -18.17 28.44
C PHE A 193 17.90 -19.52 27.71
N HIS A 194 18.85 -20.40 28.02
CA HIS A 194 18.94 -21.74 27.43
C HIS A 194 17.74 -22.67 27.75
N SER A 195 16.96 -22.41 28.80
CA SER A 195 15.90 -23.33 29.26
C SER A 195 14.54 -23.13 28.56
N CYS A 196 14.38 -22.07 27.76
CA CYS A 196 13.14 -21.77 27.04
C CYS A 196 13.26 -22.03 25.53
N PHE A 197 14.46 -22.40 25.07
CA PHE A 197 14.63 -22.91 23.72
C PHE A 197 14.26 -24.39 23.70
N PRO A 198 13.52 -24.86 22.69
CA PRO A 198 13.51 -26.27 22.40
C PRO A 198 14.96 -26.68 22.11
N ALA A 199 15.45 -27.76 22.74
CA ALA A 199 16.81 -28.28 22.52
C ALA A 199 17.10 -28.64 21.04
N HIS A 200 16.06 -28.67 20.20
CA HIS A 200 16.13 -28.90 18.77
C HIS A 200 15.23 -27.92 18.00
N ILE A 201 15.70 -27.41 16.86
CA ILE A 201 14.94 -26.52 15.96
C ILE A 201 13.67 -27.17 15.35
N THR A 202 13.41 -28.44 15.67
CA THR A 202 12.24 -29.24 15.26
C THR A 202 10.90 -28.56 15.57
N SER A 203 10.83 -27.71 16.58
CA SER A 203 9.64 -26.90 16.89
C SER A 203 9.26 -25.88 15.80
N TYR A 204 10.18 -25.63 14.85
CA TYR A 204 10.01 -24.73 13.71
C TYR A 204 10.02 -25.48 12.36
N GLN A 205 9.60 -26.75 12.33
CA GLN A 205 9.64 -27.58 11.12
C GLN A 205 8.88 -26.98 9.93
N ARG A 206 9.53 -27.05 8.76
CA ARG A 206 8.97 -26.79 7.43
C ARG A 206 8.11 -27.97 6.98
N LEU A 207 6.91 -27.72 6.44
CA LEU A 207 6.21 -28.71 5.61
C LEU A 207 6.77 -28.67 4.18
N SER A 208 7.15 -29.84 3.66
CA SER A 208 7.65 -30.03 2.30
C SER A 208 6.54 -29.73 1.28
N MET A 209 6.76 -28.73 0.42
CA MET A 209 5.95 -28.48 -0.77
C MET A 209 6.76 -28.83 -2.03
N PRO A 210 6.15 -29.43 -3.06
CA PRO A 210 6.84 -29.86 -4.28
C PRO A 210 7.27 -28.64 -5.13
N PRO A 211 8.36 -28.76 -5.91
CA PRO A 211 8.98 -27.63 -6.59
C PRO A 211 8.18 -27.19 -7.84
N PRO A 212 8.08 -25.88 -8.12
CA PRO A 212 7.77 -25.40 -9.46
C PRO A 212 9.02 -25.42 -10.35
N HIS A 213 8.84 -25.90 -11.58
CA HIS A 213 9.85 -26.00 -12.62
C HIS A 213 10.32 -24.62 -13.15
N PRO A 214 11.58 -24.52 -13.62
CA PRO A 214 12.23 -23.27 -13.99
C PRO A 214 12.02 -22.90 -15.46
N ASN A 215 12.03 -21.60 -15.77
CA ASN A 215 12.42 -20.97 -17.04
C ASN A 215 12.32 -19.44 -16.85
N ALA A 216 13.15 -18.58 -17.41
CA ALA A 216 14.46 -18.67 -18.02
C ALA A 216 14.99 -17.21 -18.08
N GLU A 217 16.25 -17.04 -17.68
CA GLU A 217 17.26 -16.05 -18.10
C GLU A 217 16.84 -14.61 -18.47
N GLU A 218 17.29 -13.70 -17.60
CA GLU A 218 17.58 -12.30 -17.90
C GLU A 218 18.78 -12.15 -18.87
N ARG A 219 18.72 -11.12 -19.72
CA ARG A 219 19.91 -10.42 -20.20
C ARG A 219 19.66 -8.91 -20.14
N SER A 220 20.35 -8.26 -19.21
CA SER A 220 20.52 -6.80 -19.16
C SER A 220 21.78 -6.38 -19.90
N SER A 221 21.72 -5.20 -20.52
CA SER A 221 22.92 -4.45 -20.91
C SER A 221 22.66 -2.96 -20.67
N ALA A 222 23.49 -2.39 -19.79
CA ALA A 222 23.53 -0.98 -19.43
C ALA A 222 24.44 -0.20 -20.36
N ILE A 223 24.10 1.06 -20.67
CA ILE A 223 25.08 2.06 -21.16
C ILE A 223 24.83 3.41 -20.48
N SER A 224 25.96 3.98 -20.07
CA SER A 224 26.25 5.18 -19.28
C SER A 224 26.36 6.46 -20.14
N GLY A 225 26.24 7.61 -19.48
CA GLY A 225 26.70 8.94 -19.93
C GLY A 225 25.59 9.98 -19.81
N GLY A 226 25.76 11.19 -19.28
CA GLY A 226 26.92 11.98 -18.85
C GLY A 226 26.44 13.44 -18.70
N LEU A 227 26.94 14.16 -17.70
CA LEU A 227 26.53 15.50 -17.29
C LEU A 227 26.81 16.62 -18.32
N ARG A 228 26.01 17.71 -18.26
CA ARG A 228 26.38 19.15 -18.06
C ARG A 228 25.18 20.05 -18.44
N SER A 229 24.58 20.86 -17.57
CA SER A 229 25.02 22.10 -16.89
C SER A 229 24.91 23.36 -17.77
N SER A 230 23.96 24.27 -17.47
CA SER A 230 24.19 25.67 -17.08
C SER A 230 22.92 26.52 -17.03
N GLU A 231 22.96 27.46 -16.09
CA GLU A 231 21.97 28.42 -15.57
C GLU A 231 21.62 29.55 -16.56
N VAL A 232 20.56 30.34 -16.28
CA VAL A 232 20.60 31.83 -16.13
C VAL A 232 19.31 32.31 -15.41
N LEU A 233 19.50 33.19 -14.41
CA LEU A 233 18.50 33.91 -13.60
C LEU A 233 17.93 35.15 -14.31
N SER A 234 16.71 35.61 -13.96
CA SER A 234 16.46 36.99 -13.44
C SER A 234 14.99 37.31 -13.10
N LEU A 235 14.88 38.16 -12.06
CA LEU A 235 13.77 38.83 -11.35
C LEU A 235 12.67 39.44 -12.25
N GLY A 236 11.43 39.75 -11.82
CA GLY A 236 10.72 39.81 -10.53
C GLY A 236 9.42 40.62 -10.74
N ASP A 237 8.40 40.51 -9.85
CA ASP A 237 7.58 41.65 -9.34
C ASP A 237 6.37 41.24 -8.46
N VAL A 238 5.95 42.20 -7.63
CA VAL A 238 5.09 42.16 -6.41
C VAL A 238 3.57 42.35 -6.70
N PRO A 239 2.62 41.94 -5.82
CA PRO A 239 1.22 41.67 -6.19
C PRO A 239 0.16 42.67 -5.67
N GLY A 240 -1.04 42.67 -6.27
CA GLY A 240 -2.25 43.33 -5.72
C GLY A 240 -3.61 42.86 -6.27
N SER A 241 -4.57 42.66 -5.35
CA SER A 241 -6.06 42.50 -5.48
C SER A 241 -6.66 41.11 -5.81
N PRO A 242 -7.85 40.75 -5.25
CA PRO A 242 -8.39 39.40 -5.27
C PRO A 242 -8.88 39.05 -6.67
N THR A 243 -7.98 38.38 -7.39
CA THR A 243 -8.14 38.08 -8.81
C THR A 243 -8.78 36.71 -8.95
N VAL A 244 -9.86 36.60 -9.73
CA VAL A 244 -10.20 35.33 -10.37
C VAL A 244 -9.04 35.02 -11.30
N ARG A 245 -8.12 34.16 -10.85
CA ARG A 245 -6.95 33.77 -11.65
C ARG A 245 -7.33 32.53 -12.46
N SER A 246 -7.42 32.71 -13.78
CA SER A 246 -7.45 31.61 -14.74
C SER A 246 -6.02 31.22 -15.07
N ILE A 247 -5.66 29.96 -14.83
CA ILE A 247 -4.32 29.45 -15.11
C ILE A 247 -4.43 28.57 -16.36
N GLN A 248 -3.70 28.95 -17.40
CA GLN A 248 -3.61 28.21 -18.66
C GLN A 248 -2.42 27.25 -18.57
N LEU A 249 -2.67 25.96 -18.77
CA LEU A 249 -1.69 24.88 -18.59
C LEU A 249 -0.95 24.58 -19.90
N ARG A 250 0.28 24.06 -19.82
CA ARG A 250 1.04 23.64 -21.00
C ARG A 250 0.36 22.47 -21.72
N THR A 251 0.50 22.43 -23.04
CA THR A 251 0.30 21.23 -23.84
C THR A 251 1.44 20.24 -23.63
N PRO A 252 1.21 18.92 -23.65
CA PRO A 252 2.27 17.94 -23.44
C PRO A 252 3.24 17.96 -24.61
N ASP A 253 4.54 17.77 -24.35
CA ASP A 253 5.50 17.50 -25.42
C ASP A 253 5.17 16.13 -26.05
N SER A 254 5.07 16.08 -27.38
CA SER A 254 4.63 14.90 -28.15
C SER A 254 5.52 13.65 -27.99
N ASN A 255 6.66 13.78 -27.32
CA ASN A 255 7.64 12.71 -27.10
C ASN A 255 7.63 12.14 -25.68
N VAL A 256 6.66 12.50 -24.81
CA VAL A 256 6.74 12.23 -23.36
C VAL A 256 5.66 11.28 -22.83
N LEU A 257 4.65 10.90 -23.62
CA LEU A 257 3.64 9.95 -23.15
C LEU A 257 4.05 8.50 -23.46
N GLY A 258 3.96 7.63 -22.45
CA GLY A 258 4.25 6.20 -22.57
C GLY A 258 3.33 5.46 -23.55
N GLU A 259 3.48 4.13 -23.62
CA GLU A 259 2.70 3.27 -24.53
C GLU A 259 1.19 3.57 -24.46
N VAL A 260 0.60 3.75 -25.64
CA VAL A 260 -0.83 3.98 -25.83
C VAL A 260 -1.48 2.65 -26.13
N HIS A 261 -2.47 2.29 -25.33
CA HIS A 261 -3.25 1.08 -25.55
C HIS A 261 -4.65 1.44 -26.08
N ASP A 262 -5.05 0.71 -27.11
CA ASP A 262 -6.38 0.78 -27.70
C ASP A 262 -7.44 0.22 -26.72
N ILE A 263 -8.47 1.02 -26.47
CA ILE A 263 -9.57 0.70 -25.56
C ILE A 263 -10.47 -0.43 -26.09
N HIS A 264 -10.49 -0.67 -27.40
CA HIS A 264 -11.21 -1.79 -28.01
C HIS A 264 -10.48 -3.13 -27.86
N SER A 265 -9.21 -3.09 -27.43
CA SER A 265 -8.33 -4.25 -27.26
C SER A 265 -7.85 -4.39 -25.80
N PRO A 266 -8.77 -4.55 -24.82
CA PRO A 266 -8.45 -4.44 -23.40
C PRO A 266 -7.50 -5.53 -22.88
N ASP A 267 -7.40 -6.67 -23.57
CA ASP A 267 -6.53 -7.79 -23.20
C ASP A 267 -5.03 -7.46 -23.31
N ARG A 268 -4.68 -6.41 -24.07
CA ARG A 268 -3.31 -5.95 -24.25
C ARG A 268 -2.87 -4.91 -23.22
N VAL A 269 -3.80 -4.44 -22.39
CA VAL A 269 -3.50 -3.43 -21.38
C VAL A 269 -2.87 -4.13 -20.17
N PRO A 270 -1.67 -3.71 -19.72
CA PRO A 270 -1.05 -4.30 -18.55
C PRO A 270 -1.92 -4.09 -17.31
N LEU A 271 -1.84 -4.99 -16.34
CA LEU A 271 -2.51 -4.78 -15.05
C LEU A 271 -1.75 -3.74 -14.23
N ALA A 272 -2.46 -3.07 -13.33
CA ALA A 272 -1.86 -2.20 -12.32
C ALA A 272 -0.83 -2.98 -11.52
N ARG A 273 0.37 -2.41 -11.35
CA ARG A 273 1.50 -3.05 -10.67
C ARG A 273 2.34 -2.02 -9.94
N PHE A 274 2.94 -2.44 -8.84
CA PHE A 274 3.91 -1.62 -8.11
C PHE A 274 5.34 -1.97 -8.55
N PHE A 275 6.22 -0.97 -8.55
CA PHE A 275 7.66 -1.08 -8.73
C PHE A 275 8.35 -0.17 -7.73
N GLY A 276 8.84 -0.71 -6.61
CA GLY A 276 9.28 0.15 -5.53
C GLY A 276 8.11 0.99 -5.00
N TYR A 277 8.37 2.29 -4.81
CA TYR A 277 7.35 3.27 -4.42
C TYR A 277 6.44 3.71 -5.58
N LEU A 278 6.68 3.27 -6.82
CA LEU A 278 5.91 3.67 -7.99
C LEU A 278 4.73 2.73 -8.24
N LEU A 279 3.53 3.29 -8.33
CA LEU A 279 2.35 2.60 -8.85
C LEU A 279 2.24 2.83 -10.35
N ALA A 280 2.55 1.82 -11.16
CA ALA A 280 2.22 1.81 -12.58
C ALA A 280 0.72 1.50 -12.76
N LEU A 281 -0.08 2.55 -12.96
CA LEU A 281 -1.54 2.47 -13.07
C LEU A 281 -2.02 2.75 -14.50
N PRO A 282 -2.60 1.76 -15.20
CA PRO A 282 -3.34 2.00 -16.43
C PRO A 282 -4.53 2.91 -16.16
N CYS A 283 -4.65 3.99 -16.92
CA CYS A 283 -5.71 4.97 -16.78
C CYS A 283 -6.18 5.50 -18.14
N ILE A 284 -7.43 5.97 -18.19
CA ILE A 284 -7.89 6.88 -19.24
C ILE A 284 -7.58 8.31 -18.79
N PRO A 285 -6.71 9.05 -19.50
CA PRO A 285 -6.33 10.39 -19.11
C PRO A 285 -7.21 11.46 -19.74
N TYR A 286 -7.56 12.47 -18.93
CA TYR A 286 -8.24 13.68 -19.33
C TYR A 286 -7.36 14.86 -18.96
N GLN A 287 -6.72 15.46 -19.97
CA GLN A 287 -5.81 16.57 -19.74
C GLN A 287 -6.58 17.80 -19.23
N VAL A 288 -6.13 18.38 -18.12
CA VAL A 288 -6.70 19.61 -17.58
C VAL A 288 -6.24 20.78 -18.45
N THR A 289 -7.20 21.54 -18.98
CA THR A 289 -6.97 22.66 -19.90
C THR A 289 -7.02 24.01 -19.19
N ALA A 290 -7.80 24.13 -18.13
CA ALA A 290 -7.88 25.34 -17.34
C ALA A 290 -8.26 25.05 -15.88
N ILE A 291 -7.70 25.84 -14.97
CA ILE A 291 -8.11 25.90 -13.56
C ILE A 291 -8.43 27.34 -13.20
N GLN A 292 -9.62 27.55 -12.62
CA GLN A 292 -10.03 28.83 -12.08
C GLN A 292 -10.16 28.73 -10.56
N VAL A 293 -9.46 29.61 -9.84
CA VAL A 293 -9.51 29.65 -8.38
C VAL A 293 -10.61 30.61 -7.93
N LYS A 294 -11.56 30.11 -7.13
CA LYS A 294 -12.50 30.93 -6.37
C LYS A 294 -12.05 30.89 -4.90
N ALA A 295 -11.37 31.96 -4.47
CA ALA A 295 -10.97 32.08 -3.07
C ALA A 295 -12.22 32.22 -2.18
N SER A 296 -12.32 31.39 -1.14
CA SER A 296 -13.30 31.51 -0.07
C SER A 296 -12.55 31.56 1.27
N THR A 297 -13.13 32.22 2.28
CA THR A 297 -12.50 32.54 3.57
C THR A 297 -12.09 31.32 4.41
N LEU A 298 -12.61 30.13 4.09
CA LEU A 298 -12.40 28.90 4.88
C LEU A 298 -11.91 27.69 4.04
N SER A 299 -11.95 27.76 2.71
CA SER A 299 -11.59 26.65 1.81
C SER A 299 -11.22 27.16 0.42
N TYR A 300 -10.33 26.49 -0.28
CA TYR A 300 -9.98 26.83 -1.66
C TYR A 300 -10.89 26.07 -2.63
N ARG A 301 -11.68 26.80 -3.42
CA ARG A 301 -12.50 26.19 -4.48
C ARG A 301 -11.84 26.35 -5.84
N TYR A 302 -11.83 25.27 -6.60
CA TYR A 302 -11.23 25.19 -7.93
C TYR A 302 -12.28 24.72 -8.92
N ASN A 303 -12.51 25.51 -9.96
CA ASN A 303 -13.26 25.06 -11.14
C ASN A 303 -12.25 24.53 -12.16
N ILE A 304 -12.36 23.25 -12.49
CA ILE A 304 -11.42 22.51 -13.33
C ILE A 304 -12.11 22.18 -14.65
N HIS A 305 -11.44 22.54 -15.73
CA HIS A 305 -11.82 22.19 -17.09
C HIS A 305 -10.80 21.18 -17.63
N ALA A 306 -11.28 20.05 -18.16
CA ALA A 306 -10.44 19.04 -18.78
C ALA A 306 -11.05 18.59 -20.11
N SER A 307 -10.19 18.27 -21.07
CA SER A 307 -10.62 17.77 -22.39
C SER A 307 -11.44 16.50 -22.24
N GLY A 308 -12.64 16.47 -22.83
CA GLY A 308 -13.53 15.31 -22.80
C GLY A 308 -14.36 15.13 -21.52
N LEU A 309 -14.27 16.07 -20.56
CA LEU A 309 -15.07 16.06 -19.32
C LEU A 309 -15.97 17.30 -19.23
N THR A 310 -17.09 17.18 -18.53
CA THR A 310 -17.84 18.36 -18.09
C THR A 310 -17.02 19.14 -17.04
N PRO A 311 -17.12 20.48 -17.01
CA PRO A 311 -16.46 21.28 -15.98
C PRO A 311 -16.90 20.83 -14.58
N LEU A 312 -15.96 20.73 -13.65
CA LEU A 312 -16.22 20.30 -12.28
C LEU A 312 -15.62 21.25 -11.25
N GLU A 313 -16.28 21.37 -10.10
CA GLU A 313 -15.79 22.16 -8.97
C GLU A 313 -15.31 21.22 -7.85
N ILE A 314 -14.12 21.49 -7.31
CA ILE A 314 -13.57 20.81 -6.13
C ILE A 314 -13.26 21.80 -5.02
N ALA A 315 -13.42 21.37 -3.77
CA ALA A 315 -13.05 22.14 -2.59
C ALA A 315 -11.91 21.46 -1.84
N LEU A 316 -10.86 22.22 -1.51
CA LEU A 316 -9.68 21.73 -0.81
C LEU A 316 -9.46 22.49 0.50
N PRO A 317 -9.03 21.79 1.57
CA PRO A 317 -8.72 22.42 2.85
C PRO A 317 -7.44 23.26 2.78
N THR A 318 -6.52 22.88 1.91
CA THR A 318 -5.24 23.56 1.67
C THR A 318 -5.17 24.08 0.24
N ARG A 319 -4.37 25.13 0.04
CA ARG A 319 -4.12 25.66 -1.29
C ARG A 319 -3.32 24.63 -2.10
N LEU A 320 -3.69 24.45 -3.36
CA LEU A 320 -2.93 23.62 -4.28
C LEU A 320 -1.65 24.36 -4.69
N GLU A 321 -0.58 24.19 -3.93
CA GLU A 321 0.69 24.93 -4.08
C GLU A 321 1.35 24.71 -5.46
N TYR A 322 1.20 23.51 -6.02
CA TYR A 322 1.71 23.11 -7.34
C TYR A 322 1.06 23.87 -8.51
N VAL A 323 -0.12 24.46 -8.33
CA VAL A 323 -0.79 25.27 -9.36
C VAL A 323 -0.20 26.70 -9.42
N THR A 324 0.63 27.10 -8.44
CA THR A 324 1.06 28.49 -8.28
C THR A 324 2.55 28.76 -8.51
N GLY A 325 3.38 27.72 -8.71
CA GLY A 325 4.83 27.88 -8.88
C GLY A 325 5.43 27.30 -10.17
N SER A 326 4.76 26.35 -10.84
CA SER A 326 5.33 25.63 -11.98
C SER A 326 4.28 25.34 -13.05
N GLN A 327 4.64 25.62 -14.31
CA GLN A 327 3.84 25.39 -15.53
C GLN A 327 3.70 23.88 -15.87
N GLY A 328 3.36 23.05 -14.90
CA GLY A 328 3.25 21.59 -15.05
C GLY A 328 1.99 21.16 -15.80
N VAL A 329 2.03 19.98 -16.43
CA VAL A 329 0.86 19.37 -17.06
C VAL A 329 0.05 18.62 -16.00
N LEU A 330 -1.26 18.87 -15.97
CA LEU A 330 -2.20 18.26 -15.04
C LEU A 330 -3.14 17.30 -15.77
N TYR A 331 -3.44 16.18 -15.13
CA TYR A 331 -4.38 15.19 -15.63
C TYR A 331 -5.43 14.85 -14.57
N LEU A 332 -6.69 14.80 -14.99
CA LEU A 332 -7.68 13.97 -14.32
C LEU A 332 -7.62 12.60 -14.96
N VAL A 333 -7.38 11.56 -14.18
CA VAL A 333 -7.28 10.20 -14.71
C VAL A 333 -8.37 9.31 -14.14
N ARG A 334 -8.96 8.48 -14.99
CA ARG A 334 -9.84 7.38 -14.61
C ARG A 334 -9.03 6.09 -14.55
N PRO A 335 -8.85 5.46 -13.37
CA PRO A 335 -8.21 4.15 -13.30
C PRO A 335 -8.92 3.14 -14.19
N TRP A 336 -8.15 2.40 -15.00
CA TRP A 336 -8.66 1.41 -15.94
C TRP A 336 -8.55 0.00 -15.38
N HIS A 337 -9.57 -0.82 -15.67
CA HIS A 337 -9.52 -2.27 -15.50
C HIS A 337 -10.47 -2.92 -16.51
N SER A 338 -10.05 -3.99 -17.19
CA SER A 338 -10.86 -4.69 -18.21
C SER A 338 -12.25 -5.13 -17.72
N LYS A 339 -12.33 -5.63 -16.48
CA LYS A 339 -13.59 -5.94 -15.78
C LYS A 339 -14.61 -4.80 -15.66
N LEU A 340 -14.24 -3.53 -15.89
CA LEU A 340 -15.21 -2.43 -15.98
C LEU A 340 -16.25 -2.66 -17.08
N LEU A 341 -15.90 -3.46 -18.09
CA LEU A 341 -16.76 -3.81 -19.21
C LEU A 341 -17.64 -5.06 -18.94
N GLY A 342 -17.57 -5.62 -17.72
CA GLY A 342 -18.32 -6.81 -17.31
C GLY A 342 -17.50 -8.11 -17.35
N PRO A 343 -18.05 -9.22 -16.79
CA PRO A 343 -17.30 -10.46 -16.53
C PRO A 343 -16.90 -11.30 -17.76
N PHE A 344 -17.37 -10.97 -18.98
CA PHE A 344 -17.24 -11.84 -20.16
C PHE A 344 -16.39 -11.28 -21.32
N VAL A 345 -15.68 -10.18 -21.13
CA VAL A 345 -14.86 -9.55 -22.20
C VAL A 345 -13.48 -10.21 -22.30
N LYS A 346 -13.44 -11.49 -22.71
CA LYS A 346 -12.18 -12.25 -22.81
C LYS A 346 -11.85 -12.81 -24.20
N LEU A 347 -12.71 -12.63 -25.20
CA LEU A 347 -12.52 -13.30 -26.51
C LEU A 347 -12.90 -12.48 -27.77
N TYR A 348 -13.42 -11.25 -27.66
CA TYR A 348 -13.82 -10.45 -28.81
C TYR A 348 -13.55 -8.95 -28.61
N ALA A 349 -13.37 -8.22 -29.73
CA ALA A 349 -13.26 -6.76 -29.73
C ALA A 349 -14.49 -6.13 -29.04
N VAL A 350 -14.23 -5.14 -28.18
CA VAL A 350 -15.28 -4.46 -27.40
C VAL A 350 -16.09 -3.56 -28.33
N THR A 351 -17.43 -3.64 -28.26
CA THR A 351 -18.30 -2.78 -29.07
C THR A 351 -18.39 -1.37 -28.47
N ASP A 352 -18.61 -0.38 -29.33
CA ASP A 352 -18.85 1.03 -28.93
C ASP A 352 -19.95 1.16 -27.89
N GLU A 353 -21.03 0.38 -28.02
CA GLU A 353 -22.16 0.39 -27.08
C GLU A 353 -21.76 -0.11 -25.69
N GLN A 354 -20.90 -1.13 -25.61
CA GLN A 354 -20.37 -1.63 -24.33
C GLN A 354 -19.46 -0.60 -23.67
N LEU A 355 -18.58 0.04 -24.45
CA LEU A 355 -17.72 1.12 -23.96
C LEU A 355 -18.54 2.29 -23.43
N VAL A 356 -19.51 2.77 -24.21
CA VAL A 356 -20.38 3.88 -23.81
C VAL A 356 -21.18 3.50 -22.55
N SER A 357 -21.77 2.31 -22.49
CA SER A 357 -22.52 1.86 -21.31
C SER A 357 -21.67 1.83 -20.04
N ALA A 358 -20.43 1.34 -20.13
CA ALA A 358 -19.53 1.24 -18.97
C ALA A 358 -18.88 2.58 -18.59
N LEU A 359 -18.51 3.38 -19.58
CA LEU A 359 -17.63 4.54 -19.39
C LEU A 359 -18.36 5.88 -19.39
N TRP A 360 -19.58 5.99 -19.91
CA TRP A 360 -20.36 7.23 -19.88
C TRP A 360 -20.97 7.56 -18.50
N THR A 361 -20.69 6.74 -17.49
CA THR A 361 -21.09 6.98 -16.11
C THR A 361 -20.11 7.93 -15.38
N PRO A 362 -20.57 8.64 -14.34
CA PRO A 362 -19.69 9.39 -13.45
C PRO A 362 -18.62 8.47 -12.84
N PHE A 363 -17.41 8.98 -12.66
CA PHE A 363 -16.31 8.19 -12.10
C PHE A 363 -15.48 8.98 -11.09
N ASN A 364 -14.81 8.24 -10.20
CA ASN A 364 -13.87 8.81 -9.25
C ASN A 364 -12.52 9.03 -9.96
N ALA A 365 -12.17 10.30 -10.16
CA ALA A 365 -10.94 10.69 -10.82
C ALA A 365 -9.81 10.88 -9.81
N LEU A 366 -8.57 10.60 -10.25
CA LEU A 366 -7.37 11.04 -9.56
C LEU A 366 -6.85 12.29 -10.25
N LEU A 367 -6.52 13.33 -9.49
CA LEU A 367 -5.84 14.51 -10.01
C LEU A 367 -4.33 14.31 -9.89
N LEU A 368 -3.64 14.30 -11.02
CA LEU A 368 -2.20 14.06 -11.11
C LEU A 368 -1.48 15.29 -11.66
N THR A 369 -0.32 15.58 -11.10
CA THR A 369 0.65 16.50 -11.70
C THR A 369 1.84 15.74 -12.23
N GLN A 370 2.26 16.07 -13.45
CA GLN A 370 3.45 15.48 -14.03
C GLN A 370 4.70 16.01 -13.32
N LEU A 371 5.59 15.09 -12.94
CA LEU A 371 6.93 15.34 -12.41
C LEU A 371 7.98 15.09 -13.51
N PRO A 372 9.27 15.44 -13.27
CA PRO A 372 10.37 14.99 -14.12
C PRO A 372 10.38 13.46 -14.28
N HIS A 373 11.02 12.97 -15.34
CA HIS A 373 11.18 11.52 -15.60
C HIS A 373 9.88 10.73 -15.83
N ASN A 374 8.79 11.40 -16.23
CA ASN A 374 7.50 10.77 -16.51
C ASN A 374 6.88 10.04 -15.29
N GLU A 375 7.17 10.57 -14.10
CA GLU A 375 6.48 10.25 -12.86
C GLU A 375 5.31 11.22 -12.64
N TYR A 376 4.34 10.82 -11.83
CA TYR A 376 3.14 11.59 -11.59
C TYR A 376 2.81 11.61 -10.11
N LEU A 377 2.72 12.80 -9.53
CA LEU A 377 2.30 12.96 -8.14
C LEU A 377 0.79 13.10 -8.06
N ARG A 378 0.15 12.27 -7.22
CA ARG A 378 -1.26 12.48 -6.88
C ARG A 378 -1.41 13.70 -5.97
N ILE A 379 -2.16 14.68 -6.45
CA ILE A 379 -2.52 15.89 -5.70
C ILE A 379 -4.00 15.84 -5.30
N ALA A 380 -4.38 16.64 -4.30
CA ALA A 380 -5.73 16.58 -3.71
C ALA A 380 -6.13 15.17 -3.26
N SER A 381 -5.17 14.39 -2.73
CA SER A 381 -5.33 12.97 -2.42
C SER A 381 -6.40 12.67 -1.37
N SER A 382 -6.70 13.63 -0.49
CA SER A 382 -7.73 13.55 0.54
C SER A 382 -9.14 13.94 0.06
N THR A 383 -9.30 14.34 -1.20
CA THR A 383 -10.58 14.82 -1.74
C THR A 383 -11.12 13.84 -2.77
N LEU A 384 -12.40 13.48 -2.63
CA LEU A 384 -13.12 12.73 -3.65
C LEU A 384 -13.42 13.65 -4.85
N ILE A 385 -12.96 13.27 -6.04
CA ILE A 385 -13.17 14.04 -7.27
C ILE A 385 -14.07 13.20 -8.18
N THR A 386 -15.29 13.66 -8.41
CA THR A 386 -16.23 13.01 -9.32
C THR A 386 -16.25 13.74 -10.66
N ALA A 387 -15.83 13.06 -11.72
CA ALA A 387 -15.81 13.57 -13.07
C ALA A 387 -16.89 12.91 -13.93
N HIS A 388 -17.37 13.63 -14.94
CA HIS A 388 -18.36 13.14 -15.89
C HIS A 388 -17.84 13.33 -17.31
N PRO A 389 -17.91 12.30 -18.17
CA PRO A 389 -17.61 12.46 -19.59
C PRO A 389 -18.53 13.50 -20.24
N LEU A 390 -17.99 14.31 -21.13
CA LEU A 390 -18.71 15.39 -21.79
C LEU A 390 -19.77 14.85 -22.76
N ASP A 391 -19.39 13.87 -23.58
CA ASP A 391 -20.23 13.29 -24.62
C ASP A 391 -19.77 11.87 -24.98
N ARG A 392 -20.51 11.21 -25.88
CA ARG A 392 -20.17 9.87 -26.39
C ARG A 392 -18.82 9.84 -27.11
N ALA A 393 -18.48 10.89 -27.85
CA ALA A 393 -17.23 10.95 -28.61
C ALA A 393 -16.01 10.96 -27.66
N SER A 394 -16.12 11.64 -26.52
CA SER A 394 -15.09 11.68 -25.47
C SER A 394 -14.81 10.29 -24.90
N VAL A 395 -15.82 9.43 -24.84
CA VAL A 395 -15.68 8.03 -24.41
C VAL A 395 -15.07 7.16 -25.51
N LEU A 396 -15.57 7.26 -26.75
CA LEU A 396 -15.10 6.41 -27.86
C LEU A 396 -13.68 6.74 -28.32
N ASN A 397 -13.27 7.99 -28.18
CA ASN A 397 -11.90 8.44 -28.48
C ASN A 397 -10.94 8.29 -27.28
N SER A 398 -11.37 7.63 -26.20
CA SER A 398 -10.54 7.42 -25.03
C SER A 398 -9.39 6.45 -25.34
N GLU A 399 -8.20 6.79 -24.89
CA GLU A 399 -7.02 5.92 -24.92
C GLU A 399 -6.64 5.51 -23.51
N ILE A 400 -5.99 4.36 -23.37
CA ILE A 400 -5.45 3.92 -22.08
C ILE A 400 -3.94 4.14 -22.07
N ARG A 401 -3.44 4.77 -21.01
CA ARG A 401 -2.01 5.01 -20.79
C ARG A 401 -1.62 4.58 -19.39
N VAL A 402 -0.38 4.13 -19.23
CA VAL A 402 0.16 3.76 -17.92
C VAL A 402 0.82 4.98 -17.27
N PHE A 403 0.35 5.35 -16.08
CA PHE A 403 0.91 6.43 -15.27
C PHE A 403 1.77 5.82 -14.16
N ASN A 404 3.02 6.24 -14.05
CA ASN A 404 3.88 5.89 -12.91
C ASN A 404 3.62 6.89 -11.78
N ILE A 405 2.73 6.52 -10.87
CA ILE A 405 2.27 7.39 -9.78
C ILE A 405 3.19 7.21 -8.57
N VAL A 406 3.73 8.31 -8.06
CA VAL A 406 4.50 8.38 -6.81
C VAL A 406 3.64 8.69 -5.59
#